data_AF-A0A1J5R8T9-F1
#
_entry.id   AF-A0A1J5R8T9-F1
#
_cell.length_a   1.000
_cell.length_b   1.000
_cell.length_c   1.000
_cell.angle_alpha   90.00
_cell.angle_beta   90.00
_cell.angle_gamma   90.00
#
_symmetry.space_group_name_H-M   'P 1'
#
loop_
_entity.id
_entity.type
_entity.pdbx_description
1 polymer ?
#
loop_
_entity_poly.entity_id
_entity_poly.type
_entity_poly.pdbx_seq_one_letter_code
_entity_poly.pdbx_strand_id
1 'polypeptide(L)' 'MLAVAHAAGADLALDADFKLQRLQWALGSGAWADTSVVGAEIPVHVHLLLAR' A
#
# COMPACT_ATOMS: atom_id res chain seq x y z
N MET A 1 10.40 2.89 -1.06
CA MET A 1 9.13 3.53 -1.42
C MET A 1 9.47 4.78 -2.21
N LEU A 2 9.09 4.83 -3.47
CA LEU A 2 9.20 6.05 -4.29
C LEU A 2 7.78 6.61 -4.41
N ALA A 3 7.59 7.86 -4.03
CA ALA A 3 6.35 8.58 -4.26
C ALA A 3 6.57 9.56 -5.42
N VAL A 4 5.64 9.59 -6.36
CA VAL A 4 5.66 10.50 -7.51
C VAL A 4 4.56 11.53 -7.29
N ALA A 5 4.94 12.79 -7.27
CA ALA A 5 3.99 13.90 -7.25
C ALA A 5 3.81 14.43 -8.67
N HIS A 6 2.57 14.65 -9.10
CA HIS A 6 2.27 15.27 -10.39
C HIS A 6 0.99 16.10 -10.36
N ALA A 7 0.87 17.05 -11.28
CA ALA A 7 -0.35 17.83 -11.42
C ALA A 7 -1.54 16.93 -11.82
N ALA A 8 -2.72 17.22 -11.27
CA ALA A 8 -3.99 16.56 -11.59
C ALA A 8 -5.06 17.64 -11.80
N GLY A 9 -5.02 18.29 -12.97
CA GLY A 9 -5.87 19.45 -13.23
C GLY A 9 -5.50 20.64 -12.34
N ALA A 10 -6.43 21.10 -11.51
CA ALA A 10 -6.19 22.15 -10.51
C ALA A 10 -5.58 21.60 -9.19
N ASP A 11 -5.52 20.28 -9.05
CA ASP A 11 -5.08 19.58 -7.84
C ASP A 11 -3.66 19.03 -7.99
N LEU A 12 -3.11 18.52 -6.88
CA LEU A 12 -1.86 17.77 -6.85
C LEU A 12 -2.15 16.29 -6.53
N ALA A 13 -1.69 15.39 -7.38
CA ALA A 13 -1.70 13.95 -7.11
C ALA A 13 -0.36 13.50 -6.51
N LEU A 14 -0.44 12.55 -5.59
CA LEU A 14 0.69 11.80 -5.06
C LEU A 14 0.42 10.29 -5.21
N ASP A 15 1.21 9.64 -6.04
CA ASP A 15 1.15 8.20 -6.28
C ASP A 15 2.33 7.49 -5.64
N ALA A 16 2.08 6.37 -4.98
CA ALA A 16 3.13 5.57 -4.37
C ALA A 16 2.82 4.08 -4.37
N ASP A 17 3.85 3.29 -4.63
CA ASP A 17 3.82 1.84 -4.51
C ASP A 17 4.78 1.39 -3.40
N PHE A 18 4.29 0.50 -2.55
CA PHE A 18 5.11 -0.15 -1.54
C PHE A 18 4.59 -1.54 -1.20
N LYS A 19 5.36 -2.27 -0.39
CA LYS A 19 5.05 -3.61 0.07
C LYS A 19 4.89 -3.60 1.58
N LEU A 20 3.77 -4.13 2.08
CA LEU A 20 3.46 -4.24 3.50
C LEU A 20 3.63 -5.71 3.95
N GLN A 21 4.28 -5.92 5.09
CA GLN A 21 4.41 -7.23 5.71
C GLN A 21 3.24 -7.46 6.67
N ARG A 22 2.19 -8.17 6.23
CA ARG A 22 0.89 -8.23 6.93
C ARG A 22 0.97 -8.76 8.36
N LEU A 23 1.90 -9.68 8.61
CA LEU A 23 2.08 -10.32 9.92
C LEU A 23 2.73 -9.40 10.96
N GLN A 24 3.49 -8.37 10.54
CA GLN A 24 4.01 -7.34 11.45
C GLN A 24 2.88 -6.51 12.07
N TRP A 25 1.71 -6.50 11.43
CA TRP A 25 0.51 -5.77 11.85
C TRP A 25 -0.58 -6.72 12.36
N ALA A 26 -0.25 -8.00 12.59
CA ALA A 26 -1.18 -9.06 13.01
C ALA A 26 -2.38 -9.29 12.06
N LEU A 27 -2.28 -8.87 10.79
CA LEU A 27 -3.33 -9.04 9.79
C LEU A 27 -3.33 -10.47 9.22
N GLY A 28 -4.46 -11.17 9.38
CA GLY A 28 -4.59 -12.58 8.98
C GLY A 28 -3.75 -13.51 9.85
N SER A 29 -3.82 -13.35 11.17
CA SER A 29 -3.16 -14.22 12.15
C SER A 29 -3.95 -15.52 12.40
N GLY A 30 -3.46 -16.37 13.32
CA GLY A 30 -4.09 -17.65 13.64
C GLY A 30 -3.97 -18.62 12.48
N ALA A 31 -5.10 -19.22 12.07
CA ALA A 31 -5.16 -20.18 10.96
C ALA A 31 -4.66 -19.60 9.62
N TRP A 32 -4.66 -18.27 9.48
CA TRP A 32 -4.23 -17.56 8.26
C TRP A 32 -2.78 -17.07 8.31
N ALA A 33 -2.04 -17.40 9.37
CA ALA A 33 -0.64 -17.03 9.51
C ALA A 33 0.28 -17.80 8.56
N ASP A 34 -0.20 -18.92 7.99
CA ASP A 34 0.56 -19.75 7.05
C ASP A 34 0.85 -19.00 5.74
N THR A 35 2.12 -18.63 5.57
CA THR A 35 2.60 -17.89 4.40
C THR A 35 2.87 -18.77 3.19
N SER A 36 2.83 -20.10 3.34
CA SER A 36 2.92 -21.03 2.20
C SER A 36 1.66 -21.01 1.35
N VAL A 37 0.52 -20.69 1.96
CA VAL A 37 -0.78 -20.56 1.30
C VAL A 37 -1.07 -19.10 0.93
N VAL A 38 -0.90 -18.17 1.88
CA VAL A 38 -1.15 -16.74 1.67
C VAL A 38 0.11 -15.94 1.98
N GLY A 39 0.78 -15.44 0.95
CA GLY A 39 2.01 -14.66 1.07
C GLY A 39 1.92 -13.54 2.12
N ALA A 40 3.03 -13.29 2.82
CA ALA A 40 3.12 -12.25 3.85
C ALA A 40 3.21 -10.83 3.28
N GLU A 41 3.77 -10.71 2.08
CA GLU A 41 4.01 -9.45 1.40
C GLU A 41 2.78 -9.03 0.61
N ILE A 42 2.23 -7.87 0.94
CA ILE A 42 1.06 -7.28 0.27
C ILE A 42 1.54 -6.06 -0.52
N PRO A 43 1.44 -6.07 -1.86
CA PRO A 43 1.65 -4.85 -2.64
C PRO A 43 0.51 -3.87 -2.37
N VAL A 44 0.86 -2.61 -2.10
CA VAL A 44 -0.06 -1.52 -1.83
C VAL A 44 0.22 -0.41 -2.83
N HIS A 45 -0.83 0.02 -3.52
CA HIS A 45 -0.84 1.19 -4.38
C HIS A 45 -1.68 2.28 -3.72
N VAL A 46 -1.14 3.50 -3.67
CA VAL A 46 -1.81 4.66 -3.08
C VAL A 46 -1.88 5.76 -4.13
N HIS A 47 -3.07 6.34 -4.29
CA HIS A 47 -3.34 7.53 -5.08
C HIS A 47 -4.00 8.58 -4.17
N LEU A 48 -3.29 9.66 -3.84
CA LEU A 48 -3.80 10.76 -3.02
C LEU A 48 -4.02 11.99 -3.87
N LEU A 49 -5.19 12.63 -3.73
CA LEU A 49 -5.47 13.92 -4.34
C LEU A 49 -5.51 14.99 -3.24
N LEU A 50 -4.66 16.01 -3.39
CA LEU A 50 -4.72 17.23 -2.60
C LEU A 50 -5.55 18.24 -3.37
N ALA A 51 -6.84 18.28 -3.02
CA ALA A 51 -7.77 19.27 -3.51
C ALA A 51 -7.55 20.61 -2.79
N ARG A 52 -7.82 21.69 -3.53
CA ARG A 52 -7.70 23.07 -3.03
C ARG A 52 -8.95 23.55 -2.32
#